data_AF-A0A7V3L461-F1
#
_entry.id   AF-A0A7V3L461-F1
#
_cell.length_a   1.000
_cell.length_b   1.000
_cell.length_c   1.000
_cell.angle_alpha   90.00
_cell.angle_beta   90.00
_cell.angle_gamma   90.00
#
_symmetry.space_group_name_H-M   'P 1'
#
loop_
_entity.id
_entity.type
_entity.pdbx_description
1 polymer ?
#
loop_
_entity_poly.entity_id
_entity_poly.type
_entity_poly.pdbx_seq_one_letter_code
_entity_poly.pdbx_strand_id
1 'polypeptide(L)' 'MIDLKEVAARLDAEEKLKLRYRFPVNRPDGEVHYEVREDRLLDVAEDAQILYVSRAGEVIWVKLEEAIEILPDTGI' A
#
# COMPACT_ATOMS: atom_id res chain seq x y z
N MET A 1 -1.17 12.91 6.45
CA MET A 1 -2.27 11.93 6.47
C MET A 1 -2.61 11.66 5.01
N ILE A 2 -2.62 10.40 4.58
CA ILE A 2 -2.93 10.06 3.19
C ILE A 2 -4.43 10.30 2.96
N ASP A 3 -4.78 11.10 1.95
CA ASP A 3 -6.16 11.33 1.55
C ASP A 3 -6.58 10.24 0.55
N LEU A 4 -7.40 9.28 1.02
CA LEU A 4 -7.83 8.17 0.18
C LEU A 4 -8.72 8.60 -0.98
N LYS A 5 -9.44 9.72 -0.85
CA LYS A 5 -10.28 10.25 -1.92
C LYS A 5 -9.43 10.82 -3.05
N GLU A 6 -8.35 11.53 -2.71
CA GLU A 6 -7.38 11.99 -3.69
C GLU A 6 -6.70 10.81 -4.38
N VAL A 7 -6.31 9.79 -3.61
CA VAL A 7 -5.66 8.59 -4.17
C VAL A 7 -6.59 7.84 -5.11
N ALA A 8 -7.87 7.66 -4.76
CA ALA A 8 -8.88 7.05 -5.63
C ALA A 8 -9.01 7.83 -6.95
N ALA A 9 -9.14 9.16 -6.88
CA ALA A 9 -9.24 10.00 -8.08
C ALA A 9 -8.02 9.88 -9.01
N ARG A 10 -6.81 9.71 -8.44
CA ARG A 10 -5.59 9.49 -9.23
C ARG A 10 -5.56 8.12 -9.89
N LEU A 11 -6.02 7.07 -9.19
CA LEU A 11 -6.16 5.73 -9.78
C LEU A 11 -7.20 5.71 -10.90
N ASP A 12 -8.34 6.40 -10.71
CA ASP A 12 -9.38 6.59 -11.74
C ASP A 12 -8.86 7.34 -12.97
N ALA A 13 -7.87 8.22 -12.78
CA ALA A 13 -7.15 8.91 -13.86
C ALA A 13 -6.07 8.03 -14.53
N GLU A 14 -6.07 6.72 -14.25
CA GLU A 14 -5.09 5.73 -14.72
C GLU A 14 -3.64 6.04 -14.32
N GLU A 15 -3.42 6.87 -13.29
CA GLU A 15 -2.07 7.08 -12.74
C GLU A 15 -1.54 5.78 -12.14
N LYS A 16 -0.30 5.43 -12.49
CA LYS A 16 0.39 4.31 -11.85
C LYS A 16 0.97 4.79 -10.53
N LEU A 17 0.50 4.21 -9.43
CA LEU A 17 0.93 4.55 -8.08
C LEU A 17 1.57 3.35 -7.38
N LYS A 18 2.45 3.64 -6.43
CA LYS A 18 3.03 2.71 -5.46
C LYS A 18 2.63 3.14 -4.06
N LEU A 19 2.41 2.16 -3.19
CA LEU A 19 2.24 2.38 -1.76
C LEU A 19 3.52 1.93 -1.06
N ARG A 20 4.11 2.83 -0.26
CA ARG A 20 5.11 2.49 0.74
C ARG A 20 4.39 2.21 2.06
N TYR A 21 4.64 1.06 2.69
CA TYR A 21 3.93 0.63 3.89
C TYR A 21 4.78 -0.25 4.81
N ARG A 22 4.35 -0.39 6.06
CA ARG A 22 4.92 -1.31 7.04
C ARG A 22 4.29 -2.69 6.88
N PHE A 23 5.11 -3.72 6.75
CA PHE A 23 4.68 -5.11 6.65
C PHE A 23 5.22 -5.93 7.82
N PRO A 24 4.37 -6.62 8.60
CA PRO A 24 4.80 -7.46 9.70
C PRO A 24 5.47 -8.73 9.17
N VAL A 25 6.67 -9.03 9.68
CA VAL A 25 7.44 -10.22 9.38
C VAL A 25 7.70 -10.97 10.68
N ASN A 26 7.22 -12.21 10.74
CA ASN A 26 7.46 -13.09 11.88
C ASN A 26 8.90 -13.62 11.80
N ARG A 27 9.68 -13.39 12.84
CA ARG A 27 11.00 -14.00 12.98
C ARG A 27 10.92 -15.34 13.72
N PRO A 28 11.93 -16.22 13.56
CA PRO A 28 11.98 -17.51 14.26
C PRO A 28 12.03 -17.39 15.80
N ASP A 29 12.38 -16.21 16.33
CA ASP A 29 12.42 -15.88 17.76
C ASP A 29 11.04 -15.56 18.35
N GLY A 30 9.99 -15.46 17.51
CA GLY A 30 8.62 -15.14 17.94
C GLY A 30 8.34 -13.64 18.04
N GLU A 31 9.30 -12.77 17.72
CA GLU A 31 9.08 -11.33 17.67
C GLU A 31 8.51 -10.89 16.31
N VAL A 32 7.54 -9.97 16.35
CA VAL A 32 7.00 -9.33 15.15
C VAL A 32 7.88 -8.14 14.82
N HIS A 33 8.61 -8.23 13.72
CA HIS A 33 9.33 -7.11 13.14
C HIS A 33 8.51 -6.45 12.04
N TYR A 34 8.71 -5.15 11.83
CA TYR A 34 8.13 -4.44 10.71
C TYR A 34 9.21 -4.10 9.70
N GLU A 35 8.94 -4.42 8.44
CA GLU A 35 9.76 -4.03 7.32
C GLU A 35 9.02 -3.00 6.48
N VAL A 36 9.76 -2.05 5.89
CA VAL A 36 9.18 -1.11 4.92
C VAL A 36 9.20 -1.77 3.54
N ARG A 37 8.04 -1.81 2.90
CA ARG A 37 7.84 -2.37 1.57
C ARG A 37 7.22 -1.33 0.64
N GLU A 38 7.45 -1.52 -0.64
CA GLU A 38 6.86 -0.72 -1.71
C GLU A 38 6.29 -1.65 -2.76
N ASP A 39 4.99 -1.53 -3.02
CA ASP A 39 4.29 -2.34 -4.00
C ASP A 39 3.33 -1.48 -4.81
N ARG A 40 2.98 -1.94 -6.01
CA ARG A 40 2.05 -1.23 -6.89
C ARG A 40 0.68 -1.14 -6.22
N LEU A 41 0.17 0.07 -6.09
CA LEU A 41 -1.20 0.32 -5.62
C LEU A 41 -2.18 0.00 -6.75
N LEU A 42 -3.21 -0.76 -6.41
CA LEU A 42 -4.24 -1.21 -7.34
C LEU A 42 -5.55 -0.46 -7.11
N ASP A 43 -5.94 -0.31 -5.85
CA ASP A 43 -7.23 0.23 -5.47
C ASP A 43 -7.22 0.71 -4.01
N VAL A 44 -8.23 1.48 -3.61
CA VAL A 44 -8.46 1.91 -2.24
C VAL A 44 -9.94 1.77 -1.86
N ALA A 45 -10.20 1.33 -0.63
CA ALA A 45 -11.54 1.35 -0.04
C ALA A 45 -11.59 2.45 1.03
N GLU A 46 -12.12 3.61 0.66
CA GLU A 46 -12.20 4.81 1.51
C GLU A 46 -12.92 4.52 2.84
N ASP A 47 -14.10 3.90 2.78
CA ASP A 47 -14.93 3.61 3.95
C ASP A 47 -14.26 2.65 4.94
N ALA A 48 -13.43 1.74 4.43
CA ALA A 48 -12.74 0.73 5.22
C ALA A 48 -11.32 1.16 5.63
N GLN A 49 -10.82 2.29 5.11
CA GLN A 49 -9.44 2.75 5.26
C GLN A 49 -8.41 1.68 4.85
N ILE A 50 -8.67 1.01 3.72
CA ILE A 50 -7.83 -0.06 3.18
C ILE A 50 -7.24 0.36 1.83
N LEU A 51 -5.99 -0.01 1.58
CA LEU A 51 -5.28 0.11 0.31
C LEU A 51 -4.94 -1.28 -0.21
N TYR A 52 -5.24 -1.54 -1.48
CA TYR A 52 -4.94 -2.82 -2.13
C TYR A 52 -3.69 -2.70 -2.98
N VAL A 53 -2.72 -3.59 -2.75
CA VAL A 53 -1.45 -3.60 -3.50
C VAL A 53 -1.20 -4.95 -4.16
N SER A 54 -0.51 -4.92 -5.31
CA SER A 54 -0.01 -6.12 -5.98
C SER A 54 1.38 -6.46 -5.45
N ARG A 55 1.48 -7.52 -4.66
CA ARG A 55 2.74 -8.03 -4.13
C ARG A 55 3.00 -9.43 -4.66
N ALA A 56 4.12 -9.63 -5.35
CA ALA A 56 4.52 -10.95 -5.88
C ALA A 56 3.44 -11.69 -6.71
N GLY A 57 2.58 -10.93 -7.41
CA GLY A 57 1.48 -11.48 -8.21
C GLY A 57 0.18 -11.73 -7.43
N GLU A 58 0.16 -11.44 -6.13
CA GLU A 58 -1.02 -11.54 -5.28
C GLU A 58 -1.53 -10.16 -4.88
N VAL A 59 -2.84 -10.05 -4.66
CA VAL A 59 -3.46 -8.84 -4.09
C VAL A 59 -3.49 -8.99 -2.58
N ILE A 60 -2.84 -8.07 -1.88
CA ILE A 60 -2.96 -7.95 -0.43
C ILE A 60 -3.58 -6.61 -0.07
N TRP A 61 -4.15 -6.54 1.13
CA TRP A 61 -4.68 -5.31 1.69
C TRP A 61 -3.75 -4.77 2.77
N VAL A 62 -3.62 -3.46 2.82
CA VAL A 62 -2.82 -2.70 3.77
C VAL A 62 -3.76 -1.70 4.43
N LYS A 63 -3.74 -1.64 5.76
CA LYS A 63 -4.51 -0.63 6.47
C LYS A 63 -3.85 0.74 6.32
N LEU A 64 -4.65 1.80 6.32
CA LEU A 64 -4.17 3.18 6.29
C LEU A 64 -3.18 3.50 7.40
N GLU A 65 -3.31 2.89 8.59
CA GLU A 65 -2.38 3.05 9.72
C GLU A 65 -0.97 2.46 9.47
N GLU A 66 -0.87 1.50 8.55
CA GLU A 66 0.39 0.89 8.13
C GLU A 66 0.99 1.56 6.88
N ALA A 67 0.21 2.37 6.19
CA ALA A 67 0.65 3.14 5.03
C ALA A 67 1.57 4.29 5.45
N ILE A 68 2.70 4.43 4.76
CA ILE A 68 3.70 5.47 4.99
C ILE A 68 3.49 6.62 4.00
N GLU A 69 3.47 6.31 2.70
CA GLU A 69 3.26 7.29 1.63
C GLU A 69 2.82 6.66 0.31
N ILE A 70 2.22 7.48 -0.56
CA ILE A 70 1.87 7.13 -1.95
C ILE A 70 2.84 7.83 -2.89
N LEU A 71 3.46 7.05 -3.77
CA LEU A 71 4.49 7.50 -4.70
C LEU A 71 4.03 7.25 -6.14
N PRO A 72 4.40 8.09 -7.12
CA PRO A 72 4.25 7.74 -8.53
C PRO A 72 5.05 6.48 -8.86
N ASP A 73 4.46 5.55 -9.60
CA ASP A 73 5.17 4.39 -10.14
C ASP A 73 5.82 4.77 -11.48
N THR A 74 7.08 5.17 -11.42
CA THR A 74 7.86 5.58 -12.59
C THR A 74 8.42 4.40 -13.42
N GLY A 75 8.18 3.15 -13.00
CA GLY A 75 8.42 1.95 -13.83
C GLY A 75 9.86 1.72 -14.29
N ILE A 76 10.88 2.20 -13.56
CA ILE A 76 12.30 1.88 -13.85
C ILE A 76 12.58 0.41 -13.52
#